data_AF-A0A6I0ESV6-F1
#
_entry.id   AF-A0A6I0ESV6-F1
#
_cell.length_a   1.000
_cell.length_b   1.000
_cell.length_c   1.000
_cell.angle_alpha   90.00
_cell.angle_beta   90.00
_cell.angle_gamma   90.00
#
_symmetry.space_group_name_H-M   'P 1'
#
loop_
_entity.id
_entity.type
_entity.pdbx_description
1 polymer ?
#
loop_
_entity_poly.entity_id
_entity_poly.type
_entity_poly.pdbx_seq_one_letter_code
_entity_poly.pdbx_strand_id
1 'polypeptide(L)'
;MVESKMLVFFDESGKRKDKPTLMGGFLIPHAIYNNKAFQDYNEKLRSNELKLHWNKYSGNAYDRERIVRLFSIVMNYSNLFRFNVINYHLPTEVRPTSSIQMIPKMVYSKLPERILYGLLRNFGHENYLNVDVIVEKASEYEKTELSKSIVEQLNIQSLYRGERFWIKKCELVSKGQEIGLELTDLILGVIRTIIQNKNSLMSKSVEAKNLLAVELLSNDSFYNFLSNIQYYEWTATKELREIDFGHFIMLFLSQHQVNFESLPATR
;
A
#
# COMPACT_ATOMS: atom_id res chain seq x y z
N MET A 1 9.80 -17.93 23.49
CA MET A 1 8.92 -17.34 22.47
C MET A 1 8.99 -15.84 22.62
N VAL A 2 9.46 -15.14 21.60
CA VAL A 2 9.56 -13.67 21.62
C VAL A 2 8.29 -13.10 21.00
N GLU A 3 7.59 -12.25 21.74
CA GLU A 3 6.42 -11.54 21.23
C GLU A 3 6.84 -10.24 20.55
N SER A 4 6.49 -10.09 19.29
CA SER A 4 6.71 -8.88 18.50
C SER A 4 5.38 -8.19 18.23
N LYS A 5 5.28 -6.91 18.58
CA LYS A 5 4.10 -6.08 18.29
C LYS A 5 4.24 -5.45 16.91
N MET A 6 3.25 -5.68 16.05
CA MET A 6 3.21 -5.18 14.68
C MET A 6 1.95 -4.36 14.45
N LEU A 7 2.05 -3.37 13.56
CA LEU A 7 0.92 -2.65 13.00
C LEU A 7 0.82 -2.97 11.51
N VAL A 8 -0.41 -3.12 11.04
CA VAL A 8 -0.69 -3.35 9.62
C VAL A 8 -1.69 -2.31 9.15
N PHE A 9 -1.32 -1.56 8.12
CA PHE A 9 -2.16 -0.55 7.48
C PHE A 9 -2.68 -1.08 6.14
N PHE A 10 -3.94 -0.82 5.80
CA PHE A 10 -4.55 -1.30 4.57
C PHE A 10 -5.34 -0.21 3.86
N ASP A 11 -5.11 -0.07 2.55
CA ASP A 11 -5.87 0.82 1.67
C ASP A 11 -6.00 0.24 0.24
N GLU A 12 -6.88 0.86 -0.55
CA GLU A 12 -7.15 0.57 -1.96
C GLU A 12 -6.91 1.82 -2.81
N SER A 13 -6.26 1.65 -3.96
CA SER A 13 -6.06 2.72 -4.93
C SER A 13 -6.56 2.36 -6.32
N GLY A 14 -7.40 3.23 -6.87
CA GLY A 14 -8.11 3.02 -8.13
C GLY A 14 -9.38 2.24 -7.93
N LYS A 15 -10.40 2.50 -8.76
CA LYS A 15 -11.68 1.78 -8.73
C LYS A 15 -12.29 1.69 -10.12
N ARG A 16 -12.98 0.59 -10.40
CA ARG A 16 -13.79 0.39 -11.62
C ARG A 16 -12.98 0.62 -12.92
N LYS A 17 -13.21 1.75 -13.60
CA LYS A 17 -12.56 2.14 -14.86
C LYS A 17 -11.17 2.74 -14.65
N ASP A 18 -10.85 3.17 -13.43
CA ASP A 18 -9.55 3.74 -13.09
C ASP A 18 -8.56 2.61 -12.76
N LYS A 19 -7.92 2.09 -13.80
CA LYS A 19 -6.95 0.99 -13.76
C LYS A 19 -5.50 1.49 -13.66
N PRO A 20 -4.57 0.72 -13.06
CA PRO A 20 -4.78 -0.55 -12.36
C PRO A 20 -5.54 -0.33 -11.03
N THR A 21 -6.20 -1.39 -10.54
CA THR A 21 -6.95 -1.37 -9.28
C THR A 21 -6.14 -2.14 -8.24
N LEU A 22 -5.56 -1.41 -7.30
CA LEU A 22 -4.62 -1.96 -6.33
C LEU A 22 -5.24 -2.03 -4.94
N MET A 23 -4.93 -3.07 -4.19
CA MET A 23 -5.08 -3.11 -2.73
C MET A 23 -3.72 -3.41 -2.13
N GLY A 24 -3.38 -2.71 -1.05
CA GLY A 24 -2.07 -2.81 -0.40
C GLY A 24 -2.20 -2.97 1.09
N GLY A 25 -1.36 -3.83 1.68
CA GLY A 25 -1.18 -3.95 3.11
C GLY A 25 0.26 -3.64 3.49
N PHE A 26 0.47 -2.73 4.44
CA PHE A 26 1.76 -2.25 4.92
C PHE A 26 2.00 -2.65 6.36
N LEU A 27 2.99 -3.51 6.58
CA LEU A 27 3.40 -3.97 7.90
C LEU A 27 4.59 -3.17 8.40
N ILE A 28 4.47 -2.67 9.61
CA ILE A 28 5.51 -1.92 10.32
C ILE A 28 5.60 -2.38 11.78
N PRO A 29 6.82 -2.58 12.33
CA PRO A 29 6.98 -2.85 13.76
C PRO A 29 6.47 -1.69 14.61
N HIS A 30 5.73 -2.02 15.68
CA HIS A 30 5.13 -1.04 16.58
C HIS A 30 6.16 -0.08 17.19
N ALA A 31 7.38 -0.57 17.47
CA ALA A 31 8.46 0.27 18.00
C ALA A 31 8.93 1.35 17.01
N ILE A 32 8.92 1.05 15.70
CA ILE A 32 9.28 2.03 14.67
C ILE A 32 8.15 3.04 14.48
N TYR A 33 6.90 2.58 14.41
CA TYR A 33 5.74 3.47 14.25
C TYR A 33 5.55 4.44 15.43
N ASN A 34 5.95 4.05 16.64
CA ASN A 34 5.85 4.91 17.83
C ASN A 34 7.10 5.74 18.11
N ASN A 35 8.08 5.75 17.19
CA ASN A 35 9.19 6.67 17.33
C ASN A 35 8.72 8.13 17.14
N LYS A 36 9.55 9.07 17.57
CA LYS A 36 9.24 10.50 17.48
C LYS A 36 8.95 10.95 16.04
N ALA A 37 9.68 10.42 15.05
CA ALA A 37 9.49 10.83 13.67
C ALA A 37 8.08 10.50 13.15
N PHE A 38 7.58 9.29 13.37
CA PHE A 38 6.22 8.92 12.97
C PHE A 38 5.15 9.65 13.79
N GLN A 39 5.37 9.80 15.10
CA GLN A 39 4.40 10.48 15.97
C GLN A 39 4.28 11.98 15.67
N ASP A 40 5.39 12.68 15.38
CA ASP A 40 5.36 14.07 14.93
C ASP A 40 4.50 14.25 13.65
N TYR A 41 4.54 13.28 12.73
CA TYR A 41 3.72 13.30 11.52
C TYR A 41 2.26 12.97 11.79
N ASN A 42 1.97 12.03 12.71
CA ASN A 42 0.60 11.77 13.18
C ASN A 42 -0.04 13.01 13.80
N GLU A 43 0.70 13.74 14.64
CA GLU A 43 0.21 14.98 15.24
C GLU A 43 -0.12 16.03 14.20
N LYS A 44 0.80 16.28 13.25
CA LYS A 44 0.57 17.24 12.15
C LYS A 44 -0.59 16.84 11.23
N LEU A 45 -0.77 15.54 11.03
CA LEU A 45 -1.88 15.02 10.24
C LEU A 45 -3.21 15.28 10.94
N ARG A 46 -3.31 14.93 12.23
CA ARG A 46 -4.52 15.12 13.05
C ARG A 46 -4.83 16.60 13.31
N SER A 47 -3.82 17.47 13.36
CA SER A 47 -4.00 18.93 13.48
C SER A 47 -4.36 19.61 12.16
N ASN A 48 -4.48 18.87 11.05
CA ASN A 48 -4.69 19.37 9.69
C ASN A 48 -3.56 20.26 9.13
N GLU A 49 -2.41 20.32 9.80
CA GLU A 49 -1.21 21.00 9.30
C GLU A 49 -0.61 20.25 8.10
N LEU A 50 -0.78 18.93 8.06
CA LEU A 50 -0.31 18.06 6.98
C LEU A 50 -1.50 17.49 6.19
N LYS A 51 -1.43 17.59 4.87
CA LYS A 51 -2.34 16.93 3.93
C LYS A 51 -1.52 16.27 2.85
N LEU A 52 -1.78 15.00 2.59
CA LEU A 52 -1.04 14.18 1.64
C LEU A 52 -2.03 13.49 0.71
N HIS A 53 -1.98 13.79 -0.58
CA HIS A 53 -2.91 13.21 -1.56
C HIS A 53 -2.20 12.97 -2.89
N TRP A 54 -1.78 11.73 -3.15
CA TRP A 54 -1.12 11.40 -4.42
C TRP A 54 -2.02 11.67 -5.63
N ASN A 55 -3.31 11.30 -5.53
CA ASN A 55 -4.25 11.44 -6.63
C ASN A 55 -4.48 12.90 -7.05
N LYS A 56 -4.45 13.84 -6.10
CA LYS A 56 -4.64 15.28 -6.30
C LYS A 56 -3.36 16.03 -6.66
N TYR A 57 -2.19 15.42 -6.49
CA TYR A 57 -0.93 16.07 -6.82
C TYR A 57 -0.84 16.43 -8.31
N SER A 58 -0.53 17.69 -8.60
CA SER A 58 -0.47 18.25 -9.96
C SER A 58 0.76 19.12 -10.20
N GLY A 59 1.81 18.97 -9.37
CA GLY A 59 3.07 19.72 -9.48
C GLY A 59 3.25 20.86 -8.49
N ASN A 60 2.40 20.96 -7.46
CA ASN A 60 2.58 21.95 -6.41
C ASN A 60 3.88 21.67 -5.62
N ALA A 61 4.79 22.65 -5.56
CA ALA A 61 6.10 22.50 -4.93
C ALA A 61 6.02 22.16 -3.43
N TYR A 62 5.02 22.69 -2.73
CA TYR A 62 4.84 22.46 -1.29
C TYR A 62 4.34 21.04 -0.99
N ASP A 63 3.39 20.54 -1.80
CA ASP A 63 2.94 19.15 -1.70
C ASP A 63 4.07 18.17 -2.04
N ARG A 64 4.87 18.50 -3.07
CA ARG A 64 6.08 17.76 -3.44
C ARG A 64 7.05 17.66 -2.27
N GLU A 65 7.44 18.80 -1.69
CA GLU A 65 8.38 18.85 -0.56
C GLU A 65 7.89 18.00 0.62
N ARG A 66 6.60 18.10 0.96
CA ARG A 66 5.99 17.31 2.04
C ARG A 66 6.08 15.81 1.79
N ILE A 67 5.77 15.37 0.58
CA ILE A 67 5.85 13.96 0.18
C ILE A 67 7.30 13.48 0.23
N VAL A 68 8.22 14.18 -0.43
CA VAL A 68 9.66 13.82 -0.46
C VAL A 68 10.25 13.77 0.95
N ARG A 69 9.90 14.74 1.81
CA ARG A 69 10.34 14.77 3.20
C ARG A 69 9.79 13.60 4.02
N LEU A 70 8.52 13.22 3.83
CA LEU A 70 7.96 12.04 4.49
C LEU A 70 8.71 10.77 4.07
N PHE A 71 8.90 10.56 2.76
CA PHE A 71 9.59 9.36 2.26
C PHE A 71 11.04 9.31 2.72
N SER A 72 11.79 10.41 2.65
CA SER A 72 13.19 10.44 3.11
C SER A 72 13.36 10.07 4.59
N ILE A 73 12.39 10.44 5.44
CA ILE A 73 12.43 10.08 6.88
C ILE A 73 12.02 8.62 7.10
N VAL A 74 10.90 8.21 6.49
CA VAL A 74 10.31 6.89 6.70
C VAL A 74 11.17 5.79 6.11
N MET A 75 11.74 6.02 4.91
CA MET A 75 12.49 5.00 4.19
C MET A 75 13.86 4.70 4.82
N ASN A 76 14.31 5.48 5.81
CA ASN A 76 15.45 5.08 6.64
C ASN A 76 15.21 3.78 7.43
N TYR A 77 13.96 3.36 7.59
CA TYR A 77 13.57 2.12 8.26
C TYR A 77 13.01 1.07 7.28
N SER A 78 13.20 1.26 5.96
CA SER A 78 12.48 0.49 4.96
C SER A 78 12.78 -1.01 4.96
N ASN A 79 13.98 -1.38 5.43
CA ASN A 79 14.38 -2.78 5.66
C ASN A 79 13.58 -3.50 6.75
N LEU A 80 12.84 -2.77 7.59
CA LEU A 80 11.99 -3.32 8.64
C LEU A 80 10.51 -3.41 8.21
N PHE A 81 10.18 -2.98 7.00
CA PHE A 81 8.82 -2.97 6.49
C PHE A 81 8.53 -4.17 5.60
N ARG A 82 7.25 -4.52 5.47
CA ARG A 82 6.77 -5.39 4.39
C ARG A 82 5.58 -4.76 3.71
N PHE A 83 5.47 -4.95 2.40
CA PHE A 83 4.36 -4.44 1.62
C PHE A 83 3.86 -5.48 0.63
N ASN A 84 2.58 -5.84 0.76
CA ASN A 84 1.93 -6.78 -0.12
C ASN A 84 0.89 -6.04 -0.93
N VAL A 85 0.97 -6.15 -2.25
CA VAL A 85 0.11 -5.43 -3.17
C VAL A 85 -0.51 -6.42 -4.14
N ILE A 86 -1.83 -6.31 -4.35
CA ILE A 86 -2.51 -7.04 -5.41
C ILE A 86 -3.08 -6.03 -6.42
N ASN A 87 -2.81 -6.26 -7.71
CA ASN A 87 -3.56 -5.66 -8.80
C ASN A 87 -4.64 -6.64 -9.24
N TYR A 88 -5.91 -6.26 -9.15
CA TYR A 88 -7.01 -7.15 -9.45
C TYR A 88 -7.89 -6.69 -10.61
N HIS A 89 -8.33 -7.68 -11.40
CA HIS A 89 -9.22 -7.49 -12.53
C HIS A 89 -10.54 -8.20 -12.24
N LEU A 90 -11.66 -7.48 -12.33
CA LEU A 90 -12.96 -8.11 -12.20
C LEU A 90 -13.17 -9.08 -13.37
N PRO A 91 -13.73 -10.28 -13.12
CA PRO A 91 -14.07 -11.21 -14.18
C PRO A 91 -15.00 -10.54 -15.19
N THR A 92 -14.68 -10.65 -16.48
CA THR A 92 -15.47 -10.08 -17.59
C THR A 92 -16.47 -11.08 -18.18
N GLU A 93 -16.39 -12.35 -17.79
CA GLU A 93 -17.29 -13.40 -18.27
C GLU A 93 -18.72 -13.23 -17.75
N VAL A 94 -19.70 -13.62 -18.56
CA VAL A 94 -21.12 -13.66 -18.17
C VAL A 94 -21.28 -14.70 -17.06
N ARG A 95 -21.54 -14.22 -15.85
CA ARG A 95 -21.79 -15.08 -14.68
C ARG A 95 -23.27 -15.04 -14.29
N PRO A 96 -23.81 -16.12 -13.69
CA PRO A 96 -25.15 -16.09 -13.10
C PRO A 96 -25.31 -14.94 -12.12
N THR A 97 -26.50 -14.36 -12.01
CA THR A 97 -26.79 -13.20 -11.14
C THR A 97 -26.36 -13.41 -9.68
N SER A 98 -26.50 -14.63 -9.16
CA SER A 98 -26.04 -15.02 -7.81
C SER A 98 -24.54 -14.86 -7.62
N SER A 99 -23.74 -15.06 -8.67
CA SER A 99 -22.28 -14.89 -8.63
C SER A 99 -21.87 -13.41 -8.63
N ILE A 100 -22.65 -12.55 -9.30
CA ILE A 100 -22.42 -11.10 -9.32
C ILE A 100 -22.56 -10.51 -7.90
N GLN A 101 -23.51 -11.02 -7.12
CA GLN A 101 -23.71 -10.63 -5.72
C GLN A 101 -22.55 -11.05 -4.79
N MET A 102 -21.73 -12.03 -5.19
CA MET A 102 -20.56 -12.47 -4.42
C MET A 102 -19.30 -11.65 -4.73
N ILE A 103 -19.27 -10.88 -5.83
CA ILE A 103 -18.10 -10.06 -6.20
C ILE A 103 -17.72 -9.09 -5.08
N PRO A 104 -18.64 -8.31 -4.46
CA PRO A 104 -18.29 -7.45 -3.35
C PRO A 104 -17.71 -8.20 -2.15
N LYS A 105 -18.22 -9.39 -1.81
CA LYS A 105 -17.66 -10.22 -0.73
C LYS A 105 -16.25 -10.72 -1.05
N MET A 106 -16.01 -11.10 -2.30
CA MET A 106 -14.68 -11.50 -2.74
C MET A 106 -13.70 -10.32 -2.67
N VAL A 107 -14.06 -9.17 -3.25
CA VAL A 107 -13.18 -8.00 -3.35
C VAL A 107 -12.96 -7.34 -2.00
N TYR A 108 -14.01 -7.10 -1.22
CA TYR A 108 -13.95 -6.29 0.01
C TYR A 108 -13.90 -7.10 1.31
N SER A 109 -13.75 -8.44 1.21
CA SER A 109 -13.46 -9.30 2.37
C SER A 109 -12.32 -10.28 2.08
N LYS A 110 -12.41 -11.08 1.00
CA LYS A 110 -11.39 -12.11 0.72
C LYS A 110 -10.05 -11.59 0.22
N LEU A 111 -10.02 -10.56 -0.63
CA LEU A 111 -8.74 -9.99 -1.07
C LEU A 111 -7.99 -9.31 0.09
N PRO A 112 -8.60 -8.45 0.92
CA PRO A 112 -7.97 -7.93 2.12
C PRO A 112 -7.41 -9.04 3.01
N GLU A 113 -8.22 -10.05 3.34
CA GLU A 113 -7.80 -11.19 4.15
C GLU A 113 -6.52 -11.86 3.61
N ARG A 114 -6.46 -12.14 2.30
CA ARG A 114 -5.28 -12.75 1.67
C ARG A 114 -4.03 -11.88 1.70
N ILE A 115 -4.19 -10.56 1.48
CA ILE A 115 -3.08 -9.61 1.55
C ILE A 115 -2.49 -9.60 2.96
N LEU A 116 -3.36 -9.49 3.97
CA LEU A 116 -2.94 -9.45 5.37
C LEU A 116 -2.32 -10.78 5.82
N TYR A 117 -2.91 -11.92 5.46
CA TYR A 117 -2.32 -13.24 5.73
C TYR A 117 -0.92 -13.37 5.10
N GLY A 118 -0.75 -12.92 3.86
CA GLY A 118 0.54 -12.92 3.17
C GLY A 118 1.62 -12.13 3.90
N LEU A 119 1.25 -11.00 4.54
CA LEU A 119 2.17 -10.18 5.33
C LEU A 119 2.61 -10.83 6.62
N LEU A 120 1.75 -11.66 7.23
CA LEU A 120 1.90 -12.15 8.60
C LEU A 120 2.45 -13.58 8.71
N ARG A 121 2.44 -14.34 7.62
CA ARG A 121 3.03 -15.68 7.57
C ARG A 121 4.55 -15.65 7.44
N ASN A 122 5.19 -16.80 7.66
CA ASN A 122 6.63 -17.02 7.43
C ASN A 122 7.59 -16.19 8.31
N PHE A 123 7.24 -15.90 9.57
CA PHE A 123 8.17 -15.30 10.56
C PHE A 123 8.95 -16.34 11.39
N GLY A 124 8.86 -17.62 11.00
CA GLY A 124 9.46 -18.73 11.72
C GLY A 124 8.67 -19.12 12.98
N HIS A 125 9.09 -20.22 13.61
CA HIS A 125 8.37 -20.78 14.76
C HIS A 125 8.70 -20.10 16.10
N GLU A 126 9.82 -19.38 16.19
CA GLU A 126 10.33 -18.78 17.45
C GLU A 126 9.72 -17.42 17.78
N ASN A 127 9.15 -16.75 16.78
CA ASN A 127 8.56 -15.42 16.90
C ASN A 127 7.04 -15.52 16.89
N TYR A 128 6.40 -14.77 17.79
CA TYR A 128 4.95 -14.64 17.81
C TYR A 128 4.54 -13.20 17.56
N LEU A 129 3.72 -12.96 16.55
CA LEU A 129 3.27 -11.62 16.19
C LEU A 129 1.96 -11.28 16.87
N ASN A 130 1.93 -10.18 17.62
CA ASN A 130 0.69 -9.55 18.06
C ASN A 130 0.41 -8.36 17.14
N VAL A 131 -0.73 -8.37 16.46
CA VAL A 131 -0.99 -7.47 15.32
C VAL A 131 -2.24 -6.64 15.57
N ASP A 132 -2.11 -5.32 15.42
CA ASP A 132 -3.25 -4.44 15.22
C ASP A 132 -3.36 -4.07 13.75
N VAL A 133 -4.57 -4.18 13.20
CA VAL A 133 -4.86 -3.85 11.80
C VAL A 133 -5.66 -2.56 11.75
N ILE A 134 -5.23 -1.64 10.89
CA ILE A 134 -5.86 -0.35 10.66
C ILE A 134 -6.21 -0.28 9.17
N VAL A 135 -7.49 -0.10 8.87
CA VAL A 135 -8.03 -0.12 7.51
C VAL A 135 -8.64 1.24 7.22
N GLU A 136 -8.37 1.80 6.05
CA GLU A 136 -9.03 3.03 5.61
C GLU A 136 -10.57 2.84 5.56
N LYS A 137 -11.30 3.76 6.18
CA LYS A 137 -12.75 3.66 6.31
C LYS A 137 -13.42 3.85 4.95
N ALA A 138 -14.08 2.80 4.47
CA ALA A 138 -14.92 2.84 3.27
C ALA A 138 -16.25 2.11 3.49
N SER A 139 -17.30 2.60 2.82
CA SER A 139 -18.65 2.04 2.95
C SER A 139 -18.73 0.56 2.55
N GLU A 140 -17.89 0.15 1.61
CA GLU A 140 -17.80 -1.22 1.12
C GLU A 140 -17.28 -2.16 2.23
N TYR A 141 -16.28 -1.72 2.99
CA TYR A 141 -15.70 -2.49 4.10
C TYR A 141 -16.62 -2.56 5.32
N GLU A 142 -17.36 -1.48 5.60
CA GLU A 142 -18.41 -1.48 6.63
C GLU A 142 -19.52 -2.49 6.30
N LYS A 143 -20.01 -2.47 5.05
CA LYS A 143 -21.09 -3.37 4.59
C LYS A 143 -20.69 -4.84 4.62
N THR A 144 -19.41 -5.15 4.44
CA THR A 144 -18.89 -6.53 4.53
C THR A 144 -18.41 -6.91 5.91
N GLU A 145 -18.58 -6.04 6.93
CA GLU A 145 -18.08 -6.23 8.28
C GLU A 145 -16.58 -6.61 8.29
N LEU A 146 -15.77 -5.96 7.43
CA LEU A 146 -14.39 -6.37 7.17
C LEU A 146 -13.57 -6.47 8.46
N SER A 147 -13.68 -5.50 9.36
CA SER A 147 -12.92 -5.48 10.62
C SER A 147 -13.13 -6.74 11.46
N LYS A 148 -14.40 -7.14 11.63
CA LYS A 148 -14.76 -8.38 12.34
C LYS A 148 -14.25 -9.61 11.59
N SER A 149 -14.46 -9.63 10.27
CA SER A 149 -14.06 -10.75 9.41
C SER A 149 -12.55 -10.99 9.42
N ILE A 150 -11.72 -9.94 9.42
CA ILE A 150 -10.26 -10.03 9.48
C ILE A 150 -9.82 -10.67 10.80
N VAL A 151 -10.33 -10.19 11.94
CA VAL A 151 -9.96 -10.74 13.25
C VAL A 151 -10.30 -12.22 13.33
N GLU A 152 -11.51 -12.60 12.95
CA GLU A 152 -11.98 -13.98 13.03
C GLU A 152 -11.21 -14.88 12.05
N GLN A 153 -11.17 -14.53 10.77
CA GLN A 153 -10.62 -15.40 9.73
C GLN A 153 -9.11 -15.55 9.84
N LEU A 154 -8.36 -14.48 10.11
CA LEU A 154 -6.91 -14.58 10.22
C LEU A 154 -6.47 -15.35 11.46
N ASN A 155 -7.17 -15.18 12.59
CA ASN A 155 -6.86 -15.96 13.79
C ASN A 155 -7.19 -17.45 13.59
N ILE A 156 -8.32 -17.79 12.95
CA ILE A 156 -8.62 -19.16 12.55
C ILE A 156 -7.52 -19.72 11.64
N GLN A 157 -7.11 -18.94 10.63
CA GLN A 157 -6.02 -19.33 9.73
C GLN A 157 -4.71 -19.57 10.45
N SER A 158 -4.35 -18.73 11.41
CA SER A 158 -3.14 -18.93 12.19
C SER A 158 -3.17 -20.25 12.94
N LEU A 159 -4.31 -20.60 13.55
CA LEU A 159 -4.47 -21.82 14.34
C LEU A 159 -4.35 -23.08 13.48
N TYR A 160 -5.12 -23.21 12.40
CA TYR A 160 -5.13 -24.46 11.62
C TYR A 160 -3.91 -24.63 10.71
N ARG A 161 -3.18 -23.55 10.41
CA ARG A 161 -1.94 -23.59 9.61
C ARG A 161 -0.67 -23.61 10.45
N GLY A 162 -0.78 -23.50 11.78
CA GLY A 162 0.38 -23.45 12.68
C GLY A 162 1.21 -22.18 12.55
N GLU A 163 0.64 -21.10 12.01
CA GLU A 163 1.31 -19.80 11.95
C GLU A 163 1.34 -19.17 13.35
N ARG A 164 2.31 -18.29 13.58
CA ARG A 164 2.57 -17.67 14.89
C ARG A 164 2.21 -16.19 14.88
N PHE A 165 0.95 -15.88 14.57
CA PHE A 165 0.44 -14.52 14.72
C PHE A 165 -0.94 -14.51 15.38
N TRP A 166 -1.33 -13.35 15.90
CA TRP A 166 -2.67 -13.11 16.42
C TRP A 166 -3.08 -11.67 16.16
N ILE A 167 -4.23 -11.50 15.51
CA ILE A 167 -4.88 -10.22 15.34
C ILE A 167 -5.58 -9.86 16.65
N LYS A 168 -5.09 -8.82 17.31
CA LYS A 168 -5.67 -8.28 18.55
C LYS A 168 -6.91 -7.45 18.25
N LYS A 169 -6.82 -6.56 17.25
CA LYS A 169 -7.93 -5.73 16.79
C LYS A 169 -7.79 -5.36 15.32
N CYS A 170 -8.91 -5.04 14.70
CA CYS A 170 -8.98 -4.44 13.38
C CYS A 170 -9.94 -3.24 13.43
N GLU A 171 -9.48 -2.06 13.02
CA GLU A 171 -10.26 -0.81 13.11
C GLU A 171 -10.41 -0.18 11.73
N LEU A 172 -11.61 0.37 11.46
CA LEU A 172 -11.86 1.19 10.27
C LEU A 172 -11.66 2.66 10.66
N VAL A 173 -10.65 3.31 10.09
CA VAL A 173 -10.19 4.64 10.49
C VAL A 173 -10.28 5.58 9.29
N SER A 174 -10.77 6.81 9.50
CA SER A 174 -10.89 7.81 8.43
C SER A 174 -9.54 8.41 8.04
N LYS A 175 -9.41 8.83 6.77
CA LYS A 175 -8.28 9.68 6.30
C LYS A 175 -7.94 10.81 7.27
N GLY A 176 -6.65 11.11 7.35
CA GLY A 176 -6.12 12.16 8.23
C GLY A 176 -5.99 11.78 9.71
N GLN A 177 -6.18 10.52 10.08
CA GLN A 177 -6.04 10.07 11.48
C GLN A 177 -4.74 9.33 11.76
N GLU A 178 -4.24 8.55 10.79
CA GLU A 178 -3.04 7.72 10.94
C GLU A 178 -2.11 7.91 9.73
N ILE A 179 -0.87 8.32 9.97
CA ILE A 179 0.14 8.51 8.91
C ILE A 179 0.45 7.20 8.20
N GLY A 180 0.28 6.05 8.86
CA GLY A 180 0.45 4.74 8.22
C GLY A 180 -0.56 4.49 7.10
N LEU A 181 -1.80 4.99 7.21
CA LEU A 181 -2.80 4.91 6.15
C LEU A 181 -2.43 5.84 4.98
N GLU A 182 -2.06 7.08 5.27
CA GLU A 182 -1.65 8.04 4.23
C GLU A 182 -0.40 7.56 3.49
N LEU A 183 0.56 6.98 4.21
CA LEU A 183 1.75 6.38 3.60
C LEU A 183 1.37 5.19 2.70
N THR A 184 0.43 4.35 3.13
CA THR A 184 -0.08 3.23 2.32
C THR A 184 -0.70 3.75 1.01
N ASP A 185 -1.56 4.78 1.06
CA ASP A 185 -2.15 5.43 -0.12
C ASP A 185 -1.08 6.06 -1.03
N LEU A 186 -0.09 6.74 -0.45
CA LEU A 186 1.01 7.35 -1.21
C LEU A 186 1.85 6.30 -1.95
N ILE A 187 2.26 5.21 -1.26
CA ILE A 187 3.04 4.14 -1.89
C ILE A 187 2.21 3.46 -2.99
N LEU A 188 0.93 3.17 -2.75
CA LEU A 188 0.03 2.66 -3.80
C LEU A 188 -0.07 3.64 -4.97
N GLY A 189 -0.16 4.93 -4.70
CA GLY A 189 -0.14 5.99 -5.71
C GLY A 189 1.11 5.94 -6.59
N VAL A 190 2.30 5.85 -5.99
CA VAL A 190 3.58 5.72 -6.69
C VAL A 190 3.60 4.44 -7.54
N ILE A 191 3.21 3.30 -6.97
CA ILE A 191 3.11 2.02 -7.69
C ILE A 191 2.20 2.15 -8.91
N ARG A 192 1.04 2.79 -8.77
CA ARG A 192 0.12 3.01 -9.90
C ARG A 192 0.74 3.90 -10.96
N THR A 193 1.43 4.96 -10.58
CA THR A 193 2.15 5.83 -11.53
C THR A 193 3.18 5.02 -12.33
N ILE A 194 3.98 4.19 -11.66
CA ILE A 194 5.00 3.34 -12.28
C ILE A 194 4.36 2.33 -13.24
N ILE A 195 3.32 1.60 -12.81
CA ILE A 195 2.62 0.60 -13.66
C ILE A 195 1.96 1.29 -14.87
N GLN A 196 1.34 2.45 -14.67
CA GLN A 196 0.67 3.18 -15.75
C GLN A 196 1.65 3.69 -16.79
N ASN A 197 2.88 4.06 -16.37
CA ASN A 197 3.97 4.51 -17.23
C ASN A 197 3.50 5.46 -18.35
N LYS A 198 2.67 6.43 -17.99
CA LYS A 198 2.01 7.30 -18.96
C LYS A 198 3.01 8.28 -19.52
N ASN A 199 2.92 8.55 -20.82
CA ASN A 199 3.76 9.56 -21.47
C ASN A 199 3.55 10.94 -20.81
N SER A 200 4.63 11.59 -20.38
CA SER A 200 4.61 12.91 -19.73
C SER A 200 3.96 14.00 -20.59
N LEU A 201 3.98 13.87 -21.92
CA LEU A 201 3.33 14.79 -22.85
C LEU A 201 1.80 14.78 -22.77
N MET A 202 1.20 13.80 -22.09
CA MET A 202 -0.26 13.69 -21.98
C MET A 202 -0.89 14.83 -21.15
N SER A 203 -0.25 15.24 -20.06
CA SER A 203 -0.71 16.37 -19.24
C SER A 203 0.34 16.79 -18.20
N LYS A 204 0.28 18.05 -17.77
CA LYS A 204 1.14 18.58 -16.68
C LYS A 204 1.02 17.79 -15.38
N SER A 205 -0.17 17.28 -15.03
CA SER A 205 -0.35 16.48 -13.81
C SER A 205 0.30 15.09 -13.93
N VAL A 206 0.24 14.47 -15.12
CA VAL A 206 0.93 13.20 -15.39
C VAL A 206 2.44 13.40 -15.33
N GLU A 207 2.95 14.42 -16.02
CA GLU A 207 4.37 14.79 -15.98
C GLU A 207 4.86 15.03 -14.55
N ALA A 208 4.14 15.84 -13.77
CA ALA A 208 4.50 16.11 -12.38
C ALA A 208 4.57 14.84 -11.52
N LYS A 209 3.60 13.93 -11.66
CA LYS A 209 3.59 12.65 -10.94
C LYS A 209 4.73 11.75 -11.37
N ASN A 210 5.03 11.70 -12.67
CA ASN A 210 6.15 10.91 -13.17
C ASN A 210 7.47 11.42 -12.60
N LEU A 211 7.70 12.74 -12.66
CA LEU A 211 8.89 13.38 -12.11
C LEU A 211 9.04 13.16 -10.60
N LEU A 212 7.94 13.29 -9.85
CA LEU A 212 7.96 12.99 -8.41
C LEU A 212 8.26 11.51 -8.14
N ALA A 213 7.71 10.59 -8.92
CA ALA A 213 8.03 9.16 -8.76
C ALA A 213 9.52 8.88 -9.06
N VAL A 214 10.10 9.48 -10.11
CA VAL A 214 11.55 9.38 -10.40
C VAL A 214 12.39 9.95 -9.26
N GLU A 215 12.01 11.10 -8.72
CA GLU A 215 12.71 11.72 -7.58
C GLU A 215 12.67 10.82 -6.33
N LEU A 216 11.50 10.26 -6.00
CA LEU A 216 11.38 9.34 -4.88
C LEU A 216 12.24 8.09 -5.11
N LEU A 217 12.26 7.55 -6.34
CA LEU A 217 13.10 6.41 -6.72
C LEU A 217 14.60 6.72 -6.73
N SER A 218 15.00 8.00 -6.74
CA SER A 218 16.40 8.40 -6.58
C SER A 218 16.91 8.21 -5.13
N ASN A 219 16.02 7.91 -4.18
CA ASN A 219 16.38 7.48 -2.83
C ASN A 219 16.60 5.95 -2.82
N ASP A 220 17.85 5.51 -2.57
CA ASP A 220 18.22 4.10 -2.59
C ASP A 220 17.37 3.23 -1.66
N SER A 221 17.04 3.73 -0.46
CA SER A 221 16.22 2.97 0.50
C SER A 221 14.79 2.77 0.00
N PHE A 222 14.23 3.75 -0.71
CA PHE A 222 12.92 3.62 -1.33
C PHE A 222 12.95 2.74 -2.58
N TYR A 223 13.95 2.91 -3.45
CA TYR A 223 14.16 2.05 -4.61
C TYR A 223 14.26 0.57 -4.19
N ASN A 224 15.11 0.28 -3.20
CA ASN A 224 15.30 -1.07 -2.68
C ASN A 224 14.03 -1.61 -2.03
N PHE A 225 13.32 -0.80 -1.24
CA PHE A 225 12.04 -1.19 -0.67
C PHE A 225 11.03 -1.57 -1.76
N LEU A 226 10.86 -0.70 -2.77
CA LEU A 226 9.87 -0.89 -3.80
C LEU A 226 10.20 -2.08 -4.72
N SER A 227 11.49 -2.33 -4.96
CA SER A 227 11.96 -3.48 -5.73
C SER A 227 11.73 -4.81 -5.00
N ASN A 228 11.56 -4.80 -3.67
CA ASN A 228 11.39 -6.00 -2.84
C ASN A 228 9.95 -6.19 -2.31
N ILE A 229 8.97 -5.41 -2.78
CA ILE A 229 7.57 -5.62 -2.39
C ILE A 229 7.04 -6.94 -2.96
N GLN A 230 6.06 -7.53 -2.28
CA GLN A 230 5.35 -8.69 -2.80
C GLN A 230 4.18 -8.20 -3.66
N TYR A 231 4.41 -8.08 -4.97
CA TYR A 231 3.41 -7.64 -5.93
C TYR A 231 2.78 -8.83 -6.65
N TYR A 232 1.45 -8.84 -6.68
CA TYR A 232 0.67 -9.92 -7.27
C TYR A 232 -0.33 -9.39 -8.29
N GLU A 233 -0.55 -10.16 -9.35
CA GLU A 233 -1.66 -9.92 -10.27
C GLU A 233 -2.73 -11.00 -10.13
N TRP A 234 -3.98 -10.55 -10.05
CA TRP A 234 -5.14 -11.42 -10.05
C TRP A 234 -6.04 -11.13 -11.25
N THR A 235 -6.01 -12.06 -12.20
CA THR A 235 -6.80 -12.02 -13.45
C THR A 235 -7.80 -13.17 -13.53
N ALA A 236 -8.41 -13.53 -12.39
CA ALA A 236 -9.30 -14.68 -12.24
C ALA A 236 -8.68 -16.04 -12.62
N THR A 237 -7.35 -16.15 -12.57
CA THR A 237 -6.60 -17.39 -12.75
C THR A 237 -6.62 -18.25 -11.48
N LYS A 238 -6.34 -19.56 -11.63
CA LYS A 238 -6.33 -20.53 -10.53
C LYS A 238 -5.33 -20.17 -9.43
N GLU A 239 -4.18 -19.64 -9.83
CA GLU A 239 -3.08 -19.28 -8.93
C GLU A 239 -2.84 -17.78 -8.96
N LEU A 240 -2.54 -17.23 -7.78
CA LEU A 240 -2.10 -15.85 -7.63
C LEU A 240 -0.63 -15.78 -8.07
N ARG A 241 -0.34 -14.99 -9.09
CA ARG A 241 1.01 -14.89 -9.66
C ARG A 241 1.75 -13.73 -9.00
N GLU A 242 2.87 -14.04 -8.37
CA GLU A 242 3.83 -13.02 -7.96
C GLU A 242 4.57 -12.51 -9.21
N ILE A 243 4.72 -11.20 -9.31
CA ILE A 243 5.44 -10.54 -10.40
C ILE A 243 6.49 -9.65 -9.77
N ASP A 244 7.72 -9.81 -10.21
CA ASP A 244 8.83 -8.95 -9.82
C ASP A 244 8.55 -7.49 -10.22
N PHE A 245 8.36 -6.65 -9.21
CA PHE A 245 8.03 -5.24 -9.40
C PHE A 245 9.22 -4.43 -9.96
N GLY A 246 10.45 -4.92 -9.79
CA GLY A 246 11.66 -4.31 -10.36
C GLY A 246 11.59 -4.15 -11.88
N HIS A 247 10.89 -5.06 -12.59
CA HIS A 247 10.67 -4.91 -14.02
C HIS A 247 9.85 -3.66 -14.38
N PHE A 248 8.83 -3.31 -13.59
CA PHE A 248 8.04 -2.09 -13.83
C PHE A 248 8.87 -0.84 -13.53
N ILE A 249 9.67 -0.86 -12.47
CA ILE A 249 10.58 0.24 -12.13
C ILE A 249 11.57 0.49 -13.27
N MET A 250 12.20 -0.58 -13.79
CA MET A 250 13.13 -0.49 -14.91
C MET A 250 12.48 0.13 -16.16
N LEU A 251 11.29 -0.33 -16.54
CA LEU A 251 10.56 0.20 -17.69
C LEU A 251 10.15 1.66 -17.49
N PHE A 252 9.78 2.04 -16.27
CA PHE A 252 9.41 3.41 -15.93
C PHE A 252 10.63 4.36 -15.98
N LEU A 253 11.73 4.01 -15.32
CA LEU A 253 12.94 4.84 -15.30
C LEU A 253 13.55 4.98 -16.69
N SER A 254 13.57 3.91 -17.51
CA SER A 254 14.09 4.01 -18.88
C SER A 254 13.36 5.02 -19.77
N GLN A 255 12.09 5.34 -19.46
CA GLN A 255 11.29 6.33 -20.20
C GLN A 255 11.36 7.74 -19.61
N HIS A 256 11.56 7.87 -18.30
CA HIS A 256 11.37 9.14 -17.60
C HIS A 256 12.65 9.73 -16.97
N GLN A 257 13.71 8.94 -16.81
CA GLN A 257 14.96 9.38 -16.16
C GLN A 257 15.63 10.55 -16.89
N VAL A 258 15.72 10.50 -18.22
CA VAL A 258 16.36 11.56 -19.03
C VAL A 258 15.65 12.90 -18.86
N ASN A 259 14.32 12.89 -18.80
CA ASN A 259 13.54 14.11 -18.59
C ASN A 259 13.78 14.69 -17.19
N PHE A 260 13.96 13.82 -16.18
CA PHE A 260 14.27 14.25 -14.82
C PHE A 260 15.66 14.90 -14.71
N GLU A 261 16.68 14.28 -15.31
CA GLU A 261 18.06 14.82 -15.34
C GLU A 261 18.18 16.14 -16.10
N SER A 262 17.26 16.42 -17.03
CA SER A 262 17.21 17.68 -17.76
C SER A 262 16.64 18.86 -16.95
N LEU A 263 16.05 18.60 -15.77
CA LEU A 263 15.57 19.65 -14.89
C LEU A 263 16.75 20.32 -14.18
N PRO A 264 16.75 21.66 -14.04
CA PRO A 264 17.75 22.34 -13.24
C PRO A 264 17.67 21.82 -11.80
N ALA A 265 18.84 21.45 -11.23
CA ALA A 265 18.93 21.02 -9.84
C ALA A 265 18.27 22.08 -8.94
N THR A 266 17.11 21.75 -8.39
CA THR A 266 16.38 22.60 -7.46
C THR A 266 17.20 22.67 -6.18
N ARG A 267 17.81 23.84 -5.96
CA ARG A 267 18.50 24.21 -4.71
C ARG A 267 17.52 24.34 -3.56
#